data_AF-A0A368GQH0-F1
#
_entry.id   AF-A0A368GQH0-F1
#
_cell.length_a   1.000
_cell.length_b   1.000
_cell.length_c   1.000
_cell.angle_alpha   90.00
_cell.angle_beta   90.00
_cell.angle_gamma   90.00
#
_symmetry.space_group_name_H-M   'P 1'
#
loop_
_entity.id
_entity.type
_entity.pdbx_description
1 polymer ?
#
loop_
_entity_poly.entity_id
_entity_poly.type
_entity_poly.pdbx_seq_one_letter_code
_entity_poly.pdbx_strand_id
1 'polypeptide(L)'
;MDIIENIHYYQPGFTLVGGGYMSLKANTRKQKDLVHPNNVWIKDRVEKFQPKKNSVLLRSGDEITYDYMIICVGLQLRFDMIKGLPEALDTPGVCSNYSPFHCEKTFKELSTVTS
;
A
#
# COMPACT_ATOMS: atom_id res chain seq x y z
N MET A 1 -5.80 5.17 -6.20
CA MET A 1 -4.76 4.19 -6.57
C MET A 1 -4.80 3.14 -5.49
N ASP A 2 -5.63 2.15 -5.76
CA ASP A 2 -6.26 1.39 -4.70
C ASP A 2 -5.37 0.20 -4.41
N ILE A 3 -4.77 0.18 -3.22
CA ILE A 3 -4.17 -1.02 -2.64
C ILE A 3 -5.15 -2.18 -2.92
N ILE A 4 -4.66 -3.30 -3.45
CA ILE A 4 -5.52 -4.49 -3.62
C ILE A 4 -6.07 -4.82 -2.23
N GLU A 5 -7.36 -4.52 -2.03
CA GLU A 5 -8.02 -4.71 -0.75
C GLU A 5 -7.78 -6.15 -0.30
N ASN A 6 -7.35 -6.34 0.95
CA ASN A 6 -7.00 -7.61 1.58
C ASN A 6 -5.58 -8.18 1.35
N ILE A 7 -4.68 -7.48 0.66
CA ILE A 7 -3.26 -7.89 0.55
C ILE A 7 -2.38 -7.00 1.42
N HIS A 8 -1.53 -7.66 2.23
CA HIS A 8 -0.45 -7.01 2.95
C HIS A 8 0.87 -7.20 2.19
N TYR A 9 1.61 -6.11 2.04
CA TYR A 9 2.87 -6.08 1.29
C TYR A 9 4.07 -5.92 2.22
N TYR A 10 5.08 -6.78 2.08
CA TYR A 10 6.41 -6.53 2.62
C TYR A 10 7.18 -5.57 1.71
N GLN A 11 6.91 -4.28 1.86
CA GLN A 11 7.43 -3.22 0.99
C GLN A 11 8.98 -3.14 0.90
N PRO A 12 9.78 -3.48 1.95
CA PRO A 12 11.23 -3.52 1.80
C PRO A 12 11.71 -4.45 0.66
N GLY A 13 10.95 -5.50 0.36
CA GLY A 13 11.23 -6.39 -0.75
C GLY A 13 11.07 -5.76 -2.14
N PHE A 14 10.35 -4.64 -2.27
CA PHE A 14 10.12 -3.99 -3.57
C PHE A 14 11.40 -3.50 -4.25
N THR A 15 12.43 -3.15 -3.46
CA THR A 15 13.75 -2.83 -4.00
C THR A 15 14.35 -4.04 -4.72
N LEU A 16 14.21 -5.25 -4.15
CA LEU A 16 14.70 -6.49 -4.74
C LEU A 16 13.84 -6.93 -5.93
N VAL A 17 12.55 -6.64 -5.91
CA VAL A 17 11.65 -6.81 -7.07
C VAL A 17 12.10 -5.92 -8.23
N GLY A 18 12.33 -4.63 -7.98
CA GLY A 18 12.81 -3.71 -9.00
C GLY A 18 14.23 -4.02 -9.52
N GLY A 19 15.00 -4.81 -8.76
CA GLY A 19 16.30 -5.34 -9.18
C GLY A 19 16.27 -6.74 -9.81
N GLY A 20 15.10 -7.38 -9.93
CA GLY A 20 14.96 -8.72 -10.52
C GLY A 20 15.35 -9.90 -9.62
N TYR A 21 15.61 -9.67 -8.33
CA TYR A 21 16.03 -10.71 -7.38
C TYR A 21 14.86 -11.38 -6.63
N MET A 22 13.68 -10.77 -6.64
CA MET A 22 12.46 -11.31 -6.02
C MET A 22 11.24 -11.05 -6.90
N SER A 23 10.17 -11.81 -6.69
CA SER A 23 8.86 -11.51 -7.28
C SER A 23 7.99 -10.67 -6.35
N LEU A 24 7.07 -9.88 -6.90
CA LEU A 24 6.08 -9.18 -6.08
C LEU A 24 5.23 -10.17 -5.27
N LYS A 25 4.83 -11.30 -5.89
CA LYS A 25 4.06 -12.36 -5.23
C LYS A 25 4.72 -12.88 -3.95
N ALA A 26 6.04 -13.10 -3.96
CA ALA A 26 6.78 -13.55 -2.77
C ALA A 26 6.76 -12.53 -1.61
N ASN A 27 6.48 -11.25 -1.90
CA ASN A 27 6.40 -10.15 -0.95
C ASN A 27 4.96 -9.78 -0.57
N THR A 28 4.00 -10.67 -0.84
CA THR A 28 2.58 -10.47 -0.50
C THR A 28 2.03 -11.59 0.38
N ARG A 29 1.12 -11.23 1.28
CA ARG A 29 0.30 -12.18 2.05
C ARG A 29 -1.14 -11.67 2.13
N LYS A 30 -2.10 -12.58 2.28
CA LYS A 30 -3.48 -12.17 2.59
C LYS A 30 -3.49 -11.59 4.00
N GLN A 31 -4.05 -10.40 4.17
CA GLN A 31 -4.05 -9.70 5.46
C GLN A 31 -4.73 -10.53 6.56
N LYS A 32 -5.78 -11.28 6.21
CA LYS A 32 -6.48 -12.19 7.12
C LYS A 32 -5.55 -13.20 7.81
N ASP A 33 -4.49 -13.62 7.12
CA ASP A 33 -3.56 -14.65 7.61
C ASP A 33 -2.50 -14.02 8.56
N LEU A 34 -2.45 -12.68 8.66
CA LEU A 34 -1.53 -11.93 9.51
C LEU A 34 -2.20 -11.34 10.75
N VAL A 35 -3.54 -11.27 10.79
CA VAL A 35 -4.26 -10.81 11.98
C VAL A 35 -4.26 -11.94 13.01
N HIS A 36 -3.88 -11.62 14.24
CA HIS A 36 -3.91 -12.58 15.34
C HIS A 36 -5.35 -13.10 15.56
N PRO A 37 -5.56 -14.41 15.77
CA PRO A 37 -6.90 -15.02 15.82
C PRO A 37 -7.83 -14.44 16.91
N ASN A 38 -7.27 -13.88 17.98
CA ASN A 38 -8.05 -13.26 19.06
C ASN A 38 -8.42 -11.79 18.80
N ASN A 39 -8.03 -11.23 17.64
CA ASN A 39 -8.33 -9.85 17.30
C ASN A 39 -9.53 -9.77 16.36
N VAL A 40 -10.37 -8.75 16.55
CA VAL A 40 -11.45 -8.45 15.61
C VAL A 40 -10.87 -7.68 14.43
N TRP A 41 -10.98 -8.25 13.22
CA TRP A 41 -10.59 -7.56 12.00
C TRP A 41 -11.78 -6.85 11.36
N ILE A 42 -11.78 -5.53 11.48
CA ILE A 42 -12.79 -4.66 10.87
C ILE A 42 -12.30 -4.29 9.47
N LYS A 43 -12.98 -4.81 8.45
CA LYS A 43 -12.63 -4.63 7.04
C LYS A 43 -13.29 -3.38 6.45
N ASP A 44 -12.92 -2.23 6.99
CA ASP A 44 -13.44 -0.94 6.58
C ASP A 44 -12.32 0.12 6.61
N ARG A 45 -12.59 1.26 5.98
CA ARG A 45 -11.70 2.42 5.98
C ARG A 45 -12.16 3.40 7.05
N VAL A 46 -11.22 3.89 7.86
CA VAL A 46 -11.46 5.04 8.72
C VAL A 46 -11.59 6.29 7.85
N GLU A 47 -12.74 6.95 7.94
CA GLU A 47 -13.04 8.18 7.20
C GLU A 47 -12.73 9.43 8.03
N LYS A 48 -12.94 9.36 9.36
CA LYS A 48 -12.70 10.50 10.26
C LYS A 48 -12.32 10.07 11.67
N PHE A 49 -11.30 10.74 12.22
CA PHE A 49 -10.97 10.65 13.65
C PHE A 49 -11.80 11.66 14.46
N GLN A 50 -12.38 11.22 15.57
CA GLN A 50 -13.15 12.05 16.51
C GLN A 50 -12.55 11.96 17.93
N PRO A 51 -11.35 12.53 18.16
CA PRO A 51 -10.62 12.35 19.42
C PRO A 51 -11.37 12.90 20.64
N LYS A 52 -12.21 13.93 20.48
CA LYS A 52 -13.03 14.46 21.59
C LYS A 52 -14.10 13.49 22.09
N LYS A 53 -14.47 12.50 21.28
CA LYS A 53 -15.46 11.46 21.61
C LYS A 53 -14.81 10.10 21.84
N ASN A 54 -13.48 10.02 21.74
CA ASN A 54 -12.73 8.79 21.64
C ASN A 54 -13.34 7.81 20.62
N SER A 55 -13.61 8.30 19.40
CA SER A 55 -14.20 7.48 18.35
C SER A 55 -13.59 7.71 16.96
N VAL A 56 -13.88 6.80 16.04
CA VAL A 56 -13.62 6.91 14.60
C VAL A 56 -14.91 6.65 13.82
N LEU A 57 -15.13 7.42 12.76
CA LEU A 57 -16.19 7.17 11.77
C LEU A 57 -15.59 6.35 10.63
N LEU A 58 -16.23 5.24 10.31
CA LEU A 58 -15.88 4.41 9.17
C LEU A 58 -16.57 4.88 7.89
N ARG A 59 -16.06 4.45 6.74
CA ARG A 59 -16.63 4.77 5.43
C ARG A 59 -18.04 4.19 5.26
N SER A 60 -18.35 3.06 5.89
CA SER A 60 -19.71 2.51 5.97
C SER A 60 -20.72 3.42 6.66
N GLY A 61 -20.25 4.36 7.48
CA GLY A 61 -21.08 5.19 8.37
C GLY A 61 -21.09 4.72 9.81
N ASP A 62 -20.53 3.54 10.11
CA ASP A 62 -20.42 3.02 11.48
C ASP A 62 -19.45 3.84 12.33
N GLU A 63 -19.74 3.97 13.63
CA GLU A 63 -18.88 4.64 14.60
C GLU A 63 -18.30 3.62 15.59
N ILE A 64 -16.98 3.64 15.77
CA ILE A 64 -16.26 2.78 16.73
C ILE A 64 -15.66 3.66 17.82
N THR A 65 -15.97 3.36 19.07
CA THR A 65 -15.38 4.00 20.25
C THR A 65 -14.18 3.22 20.77
N TYR A 66 -13.30 3.89 21.50
CA TYR A 66 -12.11 3.30 22.10
C TYR A 66 -11.77 3.91 23.46
N ASP A 67 -11.06 3.17 24.31
CA ASP A 67 -10.36 3.74 25.47
C ASP A 67 -8.97 4.26 25.08
N TYR A 68 -8.29 3.51 24.20
CA TYR A 68 -6.98 3.84 23.66
C TYR A 68 -6.94 3.61 22.14
N MET A 69 -6.22 4.47 21.42
CA MET A 69 -6.06 4.37 19.97
C MET A 69 -4.59 4.36 19.59
N ILE A 70 -4.18 3.35 18.81
CA ILE A 70 -2.87 3.26 18.18
C ILE A 70 -3.06 3.54 16.68
N ILE A 71 -2.39 4.57 16.16
CA ILE A 71 -2.51 4.99 14.76
C ILE A 71 -1.34 4.40 13.95
N CYS A 72 -1.64 3.53 12.97
CA CYS A 72 -0.66 2.87 12.10
C CYS A 72 -1.05 2.95 10.61
N VAL A 73 -1.54 4.10 10.15
CA VAL A 73 -2.08 4.27 8.78
C VAL A 73 -1.03 4.38 7.67
N GLY A 74 0.26 4.40 8.02
CA GLY A 74 1.36 4.51 7.06
C GLY A 74 1.41 5.88 6.36
N LEU A 75 1.90 5.87 5.12
CA LEU A 75 2.06 7.06 4.27
C LEU A 75 1.25 6.91 2.99
N GLN A 76 0.76 8.03 2.46
CA GLN A 76 0.12 8.08 1.16
C GLN A 76 1.14 8.44 0.08
N LEU A 77 1.20 7.64 -1.00
CA LEU A 77 1.97 7.98 -2.18
C LEU A 77 1.30 9.14 -2.92
N ARG A 78 2.02 10.25 -3.07
CA ARG A 78 1.54 11.48 -3.73
C ARG A 78 2.21 11.70 -5.08
N PHE A 79 2.10 10.71 -5.97
CA PHE A 79 2.59 10.85 -7.35
C PHE A 79 1.92 12.04 -8.06
N ASP A 80 0.66 12.32 -7.74
CA ASP A 80 -0.11 13.46 -8.24
C ASP A 80 0.51 14.84 -7.92
N MET A 81 1.43 14.93 -6.95
CA MET A 81 2.14 16.17 -6.65
C MET A 81 3.27 16.48 -7.63
N ILE A 82 3.60 15.55 -8.53
CA ILE A 82 4.63 15.72 -9.55
C ILE A 82 3.94 15.87 -10.90
N LYS A 83 4.17 17.01 -11.57
CA LYS A 83 3.60 17.28 -12.89
C LYS A 83 3.94 16.14 -13.87
N GLY A 84 2.92 15.54 -14.47
CA GLY A 84 3.05 14.43 -15.42
C GLY A 84 3.00 13.03 -14.78
N LEU A 85 2.88 12.93 -13.46
CA LEU A 85 2.55 11.70 -12.77
C LEU A 85 1.10 11.74 -12.26
N PRO A 86 0.41 10.58 -12.19
CA PRO A 86 0.94 9.22 -12.38
C PRO A 86 1.07 8.77 -13.84
N GLU A 87 0.60 9.54 -14.83
CA GLU A 87 0.48 9.08 -16.22
C GLU A 87 1.82 8.61 -16.83
N ALA A 88 2.93 9.28 -16.50
CA ALA A 88 4.24 8.86 -16.98
C ALA A 88 4.70 7.52 -16.38
N LEU A 89 4.13 7.03 -15.26
CA LEU A 89 4.43 5.68 -14.75
C LEU A 89 3.95 4.56 -15.69
N ASP A 90 3.11 4.88 -16.68
CA ASP A 90 2.68 3.94 -17.72
C ASP A 90 3.51 4.03 -19.01
N THR A 91 4.45 4.97 -19.12
CA THR A 91 5.30 5.19 -20.32
C THR A 91 6.74 4.66 -20.13
N PRO A 92 7.45 4.22 -21.18
CA PRO A 92 8.82 3.68 -21.02
C PRO A 92 9.79 4.62 -20.29
N GLY A 93 10.76 4.06 -19.56
CA GLY A 93 11.84 4.79 -18.90
C GLY A 93 11.51 5.44 -17.54
N VAL A 94 10.23 5.59 -17.15
CA VAL A 94 9.84 6.15 -15.85
C VAL A 94 9.41 5.03 -14.90
N CYS A 95 10.07 4.92 -13.75
CA CYS A 95 9.92 3.78 -12.83
C CYS A 95 9.68 4.23 -11.38
N SER A 96 9.11 3.34 -10.57
CA SER A 96 8.99 3.53 -9.12
C SER A 96 8.87 2.21 -8.39
N ASN A 97 9.77 1.97 -7.43
CA ASN A 97 9.73 0.81 -6.54
C ASN A 97 8.74 0.98 -5.37
N TYR A 98 8.12 2.16 -5.19
CA TYR A 98 7.25 2.41 -4.03
C TYR A 98 5.82 1.88 -4.20
N SER A 99 5.43 1.52 -5.42
CA SER A 99 4.08 1.05 -5.73
C SER A 99 4.09 -0.43 -6.10
N PRO A 100 3.19 -1.27 -5.55
CA PRO A 100 3.04 -2.64 -6.02
C PRO A 100 2.63 -2.72 -7.49
N PHE A 101 1.98 -1.68 -8.04
CA PHE A 101 1.59 -1.63 -9.44
C PHE A 101 2.74 -1.30 -10.40
N HIS A 102 3.84 -0.73 -9.89
CA HIS A 102 4.92 -0.21 -10.72
C HIS A 102 6.29 -0.83 -10.43
N CYS A 103 6.49 -1.47 -9.27
CA CYS A 103 7.81 -1.96 -8.86
C CYS A 103 8.41 -3.00 -9.82
N GLU A 104 7.59 -3.86 -10.42
CA GLU A 104 8.05 -4.85 -11.41
C GLU A 104 8.48 -4.20 -12.74
N LYS A 105 7.92 -3.02 -13.07
CA LYS A 105 8.30 -2.27 -14.26
C LYS A 105 9.76 -1.83 -14.20
N THR A 106 10.27 -1.48 -13.02
CA THR A 106 11.67 -1.04 -12.86
C THR A 106 12.65 -2.07 -13.42
N PHE A 107 12.48 -3.36 -13.09
CA PHE A 107 13.36 -4.41 -13.61
C PHE A 107 13.17 -4.63 -15.11
N LYS A 108 11.91 -4.58 -15.58
CA LYS A 108 11.59 -4.69 -17.01
C LYS A 108 12.31 -3.62 -17.83
N GLU A 109 12.29 -2.36 -17.40
CA GLU A 109 12.95 -1.25 -18.08
C GLU A 109 14.48 -1.36 -17.99
N LEU A 110 15.02 -1.73 -16.82
CA LEU A 110 16.48 -1.94 -16.64
C LEU A 110 17.03 -3.02 -17.58
N SER A 111 16.26 -4.07 -17.84
CA SER A 111 16.62 -5.17 -18.75
C SER A 111 16.72 -4.73 -20.21
N THR A 112 16.13 -3.59 -20.59
CA THR A 112 16.21 -3.06 -21.96
C THR A 112 17.51 -2.30 -22.24
N VAL A 113 18.26 -1.90 -21.20
CA VAL A 113 19.46 -1.05 -21.32
C VAL A 113 20.76 -1.75 -20.92
N THR A 114 20.71 -3.02 -20.49
CA THR A 114 21.86 -3.77 -19.94
C THR A 114 22.27 -4.98 -20.81
N SER A 115 22.26 -4.79 -22.14
CA SER A 115 22.73 -5.80 -23.11
C SER A 115 24.21 -6.15 -22.96
#